data_AF-A0A0S7XMV8-F1
#
_entry.id   AF-A0A0S7XMV8-F1
#
_cell.length_a   1.000
_cell.length_b   1.000
_cell.length_c   1.000
_cell.angle_alpha   90.00
_cell.angle_beta   90.00
_cell.angle_gamma   90.00
#
_symmetry.space_group_name_H-M   'P 1'
#
loop_
_entity.id
_entity.type
_entity.pdbx_description
1 polymer ?
#
loop_
_entity_poly.entity_id
_entity_poly.type
_entity_poly.pdbx_seq_one_letter_code
_entity_poly.pdbx_strand_id
1 'polypeptide(L)'
;MEAVDKIDNLRLIENSLLHMQFELERESPSYFRLAREAHLLLYRSMIESLTHSNWQNVTGHRSKNHSVKYLLKNKPCQEIHKVKINGCDKAWRFSDPVVCAQPPENKINEAFLKNVFRSLDEAWLIGFYDALAMIQTENFMHQFIFSKSIMISDEDMKMLEWLHESIRNEYEHFIPKLYWAPVYDLLCATQLCLSVSKFLLFESGNVLFHALTKESLHELIESVFKEVTLLSRNSQQASKST
;
A
#
# COMPACT_ATOMS: atom_id res chain seq x y z
N MET A 1 -17.22 25.93 -0.56
CA MET A 1 -16.15 24.95 -0.30
C MET A 1 -15.86 24.33 -1.65
N GLU A 2 -14.87 24.86 -2.35
CA GLU A 2 -14.49 24.35 -3.67
C GLU A 2 -14.10 22.87 -3.53
N ALA A 3 -14.63 22.04 -4.43
CA ALA A 3 -14.28 20.64 -4.48
C ALA A 3 -12.79 20.55 -4.80
N VAL A 4 -11.97 20.24 -3.79
CA VAL A 4 -10.63 19.73 -4.04
C VAL A 4 -10.82 18.56 -5.00
N ASP A 5 -10.27 18.63 -6.20
CA ASP A 5 -10.28 17.55 -7.19
C ASP A 5 -9.78 16.27 -6.49
N LYS A 6 -10.73 15.44 -6.03
CA LYS A 6 -10.40 14.23 -5.30
C LYS A 6 -9.82 13.27 -6.33
N ILE A 7 -8.56 12.90 -6.16
CA ILE A 7 -7.90 11.91 -7.01
C ILE A 7 -8.74 10.63 -7.00
N ASP A 8 -9.19 10.21 -8.17
CA ASP A 8 -9.93 8.97 -8.36
C ASP A 8 -8.95 7.79 -8.40
N ASN A 9 -8.59 7.26 -7.23
CA ASN A 9 -7.66 6.14 -7.13
C ASN A 9 -8.20 4.88 -7.79
N LEU A 10 -9.52 4.64 -7.78
CA LEU A 10 -10.11 3.44 -8.39
C LEU A 10 -9.89 3.44 -9.90
N ARG A 11 -10.12 4.58 -10.57
CA ARG A 11 -9.81 4.72 -12.00
C ARG A 11 -8.31 4.60 -12.29
N LEU A 12 -7.46 5.12 -11.41
CA LEU A 12 -6.02 4.97 -11.55
C LEU A 12 -5.55 3.52 -11.34
N ILE A 13 -6.19 2.75 -10.46
CA ILE A 13 -5.96 1.32 -10.25
C ILE A 13 -6.35 0.54 -11.51
N GLU A 14 -7.55 0.82 -12.04
CA GLU A 14 -8.01 0.26 -13.32
C GLU A 14 -7.00 0.52 -14.44
N ASN A 15 -6.53 1.76 -14.59
CA ASN A 15 -5.52 2.10 -15.60
C ASN A 15 -4.23 1.28 -15.45
N SER A 16 -3.72 1.08 -14.22
CA SER A 16 -2.54 0.25 -14.01
C SER A 16 -2.79 -1.22 -14.34
N LEU A 17 -3.99 -1.74 -14.10
CA LEU A 17 -4.39 -3.08 -14.54
C LEU A 17 -4.46 -3.20 -16.06
N LEU A 18 -5.07 -2.24 -16.74
CA LEU A 18 -5.13 -2.21 -18.20
C LEU A 18 -3.73 -2.13 -18.83
N HIS A 19 -2.83 -1.35 -18.23
CA HIS A 19 -1.43 -1.31 -18.67
C HIS A 19 -0.72 -2.65 -18.47
N MET A 20 -0.96 -3.34 -17.35
CA MET A 20 -0.39 -4.67 -17.13
C MET A 20 -0.95 -5.69 -18.11
N GLN A 21 -2.26 -5.69 -18.35
CA GLN A 21 -2.89 -6.56 -19.35
C GLN A 21 -2.31 -6.31 -20.75
N PHE A 22 -2.23 -5.04 -21.16
CA PHE A 22 -1.60 -4.68 -22.43
C PHE A 22 -0.17 -5.22 -22.53
N GLU A 23 0.63 -5.11 -21.47
CA GLU A 23 2.02 -5.58 -21.48
C GLU A 23 2.11 -7.12 -21.53
N LEU A 24 1.17 -7.84 -20.90
CA LEU A 24 1.06 -9.30 -20.93
C LEU A 24 0.67 -9.83 -22.31
N GLU A 25 -0.12 -9.09 -23.07
CA GLU A 25 -0.57 -9.46 -24.43
C GLU A 25 0.53 -9.30 -25.50
N ARG A 26 1.68 -8.72 -25.15
CA ARG A 26 2.78 -8.51 -26.09
C ARG A 26 3.55 -9.80 -26.34
N GLU A 27 4.11 -9.95 -27.55
CA GLU A 27 5.00 -11.07 -27.89
C GLU A 27 6.24 -11.15 -26.98
N SER A 28 6.71 -10.00 -26.47
CA SER A 28 7.84 -9.88 -25.54
C SER A 28 7.49 -8.95 -24.37
N PRO A 29 6.83 -9.48 -23.32
CA PRO A 29 6.45 -8.68 -22.15
C PRO A 29 7.66 -8.14 -21.39
N SER A 30 7.61 -6.88 -21.00
CA SER A 30 8.58 -6.29 -20.08
C SER A 30 8.15 -6.53 -18.63
N TYR A 31 8.79 -7.50 -17.97
CA TYR A 31 8.52 -7.82 -16.57
C TYR A 31 8.85 -6.67 -15.61
N PHE A 32 9.77 -5.78 -15.99
CA PHE A 32 10.02 -4.54 -15.25
C PHE A 32 8.83 -3.58 -15.29
N ARG A 33 8.19 -3.42 -16.46
CA ARG A 33 6.99 -2.59 -16.58
C ARG A 33 5.84 -3.19 -15.78
N LEU A 34 5.66 -4.50 -15.83
CA LEU A 34 4.67 -5.21 -15.02
C LEU A 34 4.90 -4.95 -13.52
N ALA A 35 6.11 -5.16 -13.03
CA ALA A 35 6.45 -4.96 -11.62
C ALA A 35 6.27 -3.49 -11.18
N ARG A 36 6.64 -2.52 -12.03
CA ARG A 36 6.41 -1.09 -11.78
C ARG A 36 4.91 -0.75 -11.68
N GLU A 37 4.11 -1.20 -12.64
CA GLU A 37 2.67 -0.92 -12.64
C GLU A 37 1.97 -1.62 -11.46
N ALA A 38 2.39 -2.82 -11.10
CA ALA A 38 1.89 -3.52 -9.91
C ALA A 38 2.25 -2.78 -8.60
N HIS A 39 3.45 -2.20 -8.50
CA HIS A 39 3.82 -1.35 -7.38
C HIS A 39 2.92 -0.10 -7.30
N LEU A 40 2.67 0.58 -8.42
CA LEU A 40 1.78 1.76 -8.47
C LEU A 40 0.35 1.40 -8.08
N LEU A 41 -0.14 0.26 -8.56
CA LEU A 41 -1.42 -0.31 -8.19
C LEU A 41 -1.49 -0.55 -6.68
N LEU A 42 -0.49 -1.22 -6.10
CA LEU A 42 -0.40 -1.46 -4.66
C LEU A 42 -0.48 -0.16 -3.87
N TYR A 43 0.35 0.82 -4.20
CA TYR A 43 0.35 2.09 -3.49
C TYR A 43 -1.02 2.78 -3.55
N ARG A 44 -1.66 2.81 -4.72
CA ARG A 44 -3.01 3.38 -4.87
C ARG A 44 -4.05 2.60 -4.08
N SER A 45 -3.98 1.27 -4.04
CA SER A 45 -4.87 0.44 -3.21
C SER A 45 -4.71 0.76 -1.72
N MET A 46 -3.47 0.95 -1.24
CA MET A 46 -3.22 1.35 0.14
C MET A 46 -3.85 2.71 0.46
N ILE A 47 -3.62 3.71 -0.38
CA ILE A 47 -4.20 5.05 -0.20
C ILE A 47 -5.73 4.98 -0.22
N GLU A 48 -6.31 4.22 -1.15
CA GLU A 48 -7.76 4.11 -1.28
C GLU A 48 -8.41 3.47 -0.04
N SER A 49 -7.83 2.38 0.47
CA SER A 49 -8.30 1.72 1.70
C SER A 49 -8.14 2.62 2.93
N LEU A 50 -7.05 3.39 3.02
CA LEU A 50 -6.80 4.27 4.16
C LEU A 50 -7.61 5.58 4.11
N THR A 51 -7.94 6.08 2.91
CA THR A 51 -8.71 7.33 2.74
C THR A 51 -10.13 7.18 3.31
N HIS A 52 -10.74 6.03 3.08
CA HIS A 52 -12.09 5.73 3.53
C HIS A 52 -12.13 5.28 5.00
N SER A 53 -11.00 4.85 5.56
CA SER A 53 -10.89 4.58 6.99
C SER A 53 -10.80 5.91 7.76
N ASN A 54 -9.90 6.81 7.39
CA ASN A 54 -9.88 8.20 7.84
C ASN A 54 -8.94 9.04 6.95
N TRP A 55 -9.48 9.98 6.16
CA TRP A 55 -8.72 10.79 5.21
C TRP A 55 -7.57 11.60 5.83
N GLN A 56 -7.67 11.95 7.12
CA GLN A 56 -6.63 12.67 7.86
C GLN A 56 -5.39 11.81 8.12
N ASN A 57 -5.52 10.48 7.97
CA ASN A 57 -4.40 9.57 8.14
C ASN A 57 -3.49 9.52 6.91
N VAL A 58 -4.01 9.84 5.71
CA VAL A 58 -3.30 9.76 4.43
C VAL A 58 -2.76 11.10 3.94
N THR A 59 -3.17 12.20 4.56
CA THR A 59 -2.71 13.56 4.24
C THR A 59 -2.08 14.21 5.46
N GLY A 60 -0.92 14.85 5.29
CA GLY A 60 -0.30 15.70 6.31
C GLY A 60 1.10 15.28 6.75
N HIS A 61 1.82 16.25 7.31
CA HIS A 61 3.20 16.08 7.75
C HIS A 61 3.25 15.30 9.07
N ARG A 62 3.51 13.98 9.01
CA ARG A 62 3.77 13.22 10.23
C ARG A 62 5.12 13.63 10.79
N SER A 63 5.13 14.09 12.04
CA SER A 63 6.38 14.30 12.78
C SER A 63 7.19 13.02 12.76
N LYS A 64 8.52 13.11 12.75
CA LYS A 64 9.44 11.95 12.88
C LYS A 64 9.23 11.14 14.18
N ASN A 65 8.27 11.51 15.02
CA ASN A 65 7.97 10.79 16.25
C ASN A 65 7.64 9.33 15.95
N HIS A 66 8.36 8.47 16.64
CA HIS A 66 8.32 7.04 16.50
C HIS A 66 7.12 6.39 17.20
N SER A 67 6.17 7.17 17.72
CA SER A 67 4.99 6.63 18.40
C SER A 67 3.70 7.37 18.08
N VAL A 68 2.62 6.60 18.00
CA VAL A 68 1.25 7.10 17.79
C VAL A 68 0.40 6.61 18.94
N LYS A 69 -0.23 7.55 19.64
CA LYS A 69 -1.21 7.26 20.69
C LYS A 69 -2.61 7.36 20.13
N TYR A 70 -3.46 6.39 20.46
CA TYR A 70 -4.84 6.37 20.00
C TYR A 70 -5.77 5.71 21.02
N LEU A 71 -7.06 5.98 20.84
CA LEU A 71 -8.15 5.44 21.64
C LEU A 71 -9.12 4.73 20.71
N LEU A 72 -9.19 3.40 20.80
CA LEU A 72 -10.26 2.64 20.18
C LEU A 72 -11.46 2.56 21.12
N LYS A 73 -12.68 2.56 20.58
CA LYS A 73 -13.91 2.46 21.38
C LYS A 73 -13.81 1.25 22.32
N ASN A 74 -14.00 1.48 23.61
CA ASN A 74 -13.94 0.48 24.70
C ASN A 74 -12.56 -0.14 24.97
N LYS A 75 -11.45 0.41 24.45
CA LYS A 75 -10.08 0.03 24.84
C LYS A 75 -9.41 1.17 25.62
N PRO A 76 -8.48 0.88 26.55
CA PRO A 76 -7.65 1.91 27.17
C PRO A 76 -6.81 2.64 26.11
N CYS A 77 -6.20 3.77 26.47
CA CYS A 77 -5.21 4.43 25.61
C CYS A 77 -4.18 3.39 25.17
N GLN A 78 -3.94 3.32 23.87
CA GLN A 78 -2.91 2.47 23.29
C GLN A 78 -1.86 3.33 22.58
N GLU A 79 -0.61 2.89 22.66
CA GLU A 79 0.52 3.46 21.97
C GLU A 79 1.15 2.39 21.09
N ILE A 80 1.40 2.73 19.83
CA ILE A 80 2.13 1.89 18.88
C ILE A 80 3.41 2.59 18.48
N HIS A 81 4.47 1.81 18.27
CA HIS A 81 5.80 2.31 17.96
C HIS A 81 6.26 1.85 16.58
N LYS A 82 7.07 2.67 15.91
CA LYS A 82 7.76 2.28 14.68
C LYS A 82 8.84 1.25 14.99
N VAL A 83 8.73 0.06 14.39
CA VAL A 83 9.65 -1.07 14.53
C VAL A 83 10.25 -1.40 13.16
N LYS A 84 11.58 -1.51 13.10
CA LYS A 84 12.30 -1.92 11.90
C LYS A 84 12.03 -3.40 11.61
N ILE A 85 11.83 -3.75 10.34
CA ILE A 85 11.62 -5.14 9.92
C ILE A 85 12.97 -5.82 9.75
N ASN A 86 13.08 -7.07 10.19
CA ASN A 86 14.34 -7.79 10.13
C ASN A 86 14.76 -8.02 8.68
N GLY A 87 16.00 -7.63 8.35
CA GLY A 87 16.57 -7.74 7.01
C GLY A 87 16.01 -6.77 5.96
N CYS A 88 15.24 -5.75 6.37
CA CYS A 88 14.97 -4.57 5.56
C CYS A 88 15.85 -3.40 6.01
N ASP A 89 16.15 -2.47 5.11
CA ASP A 89 16.92 -1.26 5.42
C ASP A 89 16.04 -0.06 5.79
N LYS A 90 14.93 0.11 5.07
CA LYS A 90 14.01 1.26 5.14
C LYS A 90 12.61 0.87 5.59
N ALA A 91 12.16 -0.35 5.27
CA ALA A 91 10.84 -0.83 5.60
C ALA A 91 10.68 -1.05 7.11
N TRP A 92 9.48 -0.77 7.59
CA TRP A 92 9.15 -0.78 9.01
C TRP A 92 7.65 -1.08 9.19
N ARG A 93 7.26 -1.43 10.40
CA ARG A 93 5.85 -1.65 10.80
C ARG A 93 5.58 -1.04 12.17
N PHE A 94 4.30 -0.93 12.53
CA PHE A 94 3.95 -0.60 13.91
C PHE A 94 4.11 -1.83 14.81
N SER A 95 4.51 -1.59 16.07
CA SER A 95 4.52 -2.61 17.12
C SER A 95 3.11 -3.05 17.49
N ASP A 96 3.01 -4.13 18.26
CA ASP A 96 1.78 -4.43 18.96
C ASP A 96 1.37 -3.25 19.88
N PRO A 97 0.06 -3.02 20.07
CA PRO A 97 -0.42 -1.93 20.91
C PRO A 97 -0.05 -2.12 22.39
N VAL A 98 0.62 -1.13 22.98
CA VAL A 98 0.95 -1.11 24.41
C VAL A 98 0.02 -0.15 25.14
N VAL A 99 -0.47 -0.52 26.32
CA VAL A 99 -1.34 0.34 27.12
C VAL A 99 -0.57 1.57 27.62
N CYS A 100 -1.10 2.77 27.37
CA CYS A 100 -0.53 4.04 27.80
C CYS A 100 -1.39 4.76 28.84
N ALA A 101 -0.76 5.71 29.56
CA ALA A 101 -1.50 6.70 30.34
C ALA A 101 -2.32 7.59 29.40
N GLN A 102 -3.59 7.83 29.74
CA GLN A 102 -4.44 8.74 28.99
C GLN A 102 -3.81 10.15 28.97
N PRO A 103 -3.73 10.81 27.81
CA PRO A 103 -3.36 12.21 27.77
C PRO A 103 -4.41 13.05 28.52
N PRO A 104 -4.00 14.10 29.27
CA PRO A 104 -4.96 14.97 29.95
C PRO A 104 -5.91 15.60 28.92
N GLU A 105 -7.22 15.58 29.21
CA GLU A 105 -8.31 15.97 28.30
C GLU A 105 -8.06 17.32 27.60
N ASN A 106 -7.45 18.27 28.30
CA ASN A 106 -7.18 19.62 27.81
C ASN A 106 -6.10 19.70 26.71
N LYS A 107 -5.20 18.71 26.60
CA LYS A 107 -4.15 18.66 25.55
C LYS A 107 -4.59 17.94 24.29
N ILE A 108 -5.64 17.10 24.37
CA ILE A 108 -6.16 16.35 23.23
C ILE A 108 -6.74 17.34 22.22
N ASN A 109 -7.55 18.31 22.68
CA ASN A 109 -8.21 19.27 21.80
C ASN A 109 -7.24 20.25 21.14
N GLU A 110 -6.25 20.80 21.87
CA GLU A 110 -5.31 21.76 21.26
C GLU A 110 -4.36 21.13 20.24
N ALA A 111 -3.79 19.95 20.52
CA ALA A 111 -2.90 19.27 19.59
C ALA A 111 -3.65 18.70 18.38
N PHE A 112 -4.87 18.19 18.60
CA PHE A 112 -5.78 17.74 17.54
C PHE A 112 -6.15 18.92 16.63
N LEU A 113 -6.61 20.05 17.19
CA LEU A 113 -6.95 21.23 16.40
C LEU A 113 -5.71 21.79 15.67
N LYS A 114 -4.53 21.90 16.32
CA LYS A 114 -3.32 22.40 15.66
C LYS A 114 -2.85 21.51 14.50
N ASN A 115 -2.97 20.18 14.62
CA ASN A 115 -2.63 19.26 13.54
C ASN A 115 -3.66 19.30 12.41
N VAL A 116 -4.95 19.39 12.74
CA VAL A 116 -6.05 19.53 11.76
C VAL A 116 -5.93 20.83 10.96
N PHE A 117 -5.56 21.94 11.60
CA PHE A 117 -5.40 23.22 10.91
C PHE A 117 -4.07 23.34 10.14
N ARG A 118 -2.98 22.69 10.58
CA ARG A 118 -1.72 22.61 9.80
C ARG A 118 -1.82 21.69 8.58
N SER A 119 -2.62 20.62 8.64
CA SER A 119 -2.72 19.62 7.56
C SER A 119 -3.49 20.11 6.32
N LEU A 120 -4.25 21.20 6.44
CA LEU A 120 -5.08 21.73 5.35
C LEU A 120 -4.27 22.58 4.34
N ASP A 121 -3.22 23.27 4.79
CA ASP A 121 -2.42 24.16 3.93
C ASP A 121 -1.23 23.45 3.22
N GLU A 122 -0.84 22.26 3.69
CA GLU A 122 0.29 21.47 3.14
C GLU A 122 -0.06 19.96 3.09
N ALA A 123 -1.14 19.59 2.41
CA ALA A 123 -1.62 18.21 2.34
C ALA A 123 -0.74 17.34 1.42
N TRP A 124 0.43 16.92 1.90
CA TRP A 124 1.25 15.90 1.24
C TRP A 124 0.68 14.51 1.48
N LEU A 125 0.69 13.67 0.43
CA LEU A 125 0.33 12.25 0.53
C LEU A 125 1.40 11.50 1.33
N ILE A 126 0.99 10.58 2.22
CA ILE A 126 1.92 9.76 2.99
C ILE A 126 2.82 8.89 2.09
N GLY A 127 4.07 8.66 2.51
CA GLY A 127 5.01 7.85 1.76
C GLY A 127 4.63 6.36 1.68
N PHE A 128 5.26 5.63 0.75
CA PHE A 128 5.00 4.20 0.54
C PHE A 128 5.13 3.36 1.82
N TYR A 129 6.24 3.49 2.55
CA TYR A 129 6.46 2.73 3.78
C TYR A 129 5.49 3.10 4.90
N ASP A 130 5.06 4.36 4.97
CA ASP A 130 4.06 4.78 5.96
C ASP A 130 2.70 4.13 5.64
N ALA A 131 2.27 4.17 4.37
CA ALA A 131 1.06 3.50 3.92
C ALA A 131 1.13 1.98 4.16
N LEU A 132 2.27 1.36 3.85
CA LEU A 132 2.50 -0.08 4.02
C LEU A 132 2.47 -0.50 5.50
N ALA A 133 3.03 0.30 6.41
CA ALA A 133 2.92 0.05 7.85
C ALA A 133 1.48 0.22 8.35
N MET A 134 0.76 1.22 7.83
CA MET A 134 -0.60 1.54 8.27
C MET A 134 -1.63 0.49 7.87
N ILE A 135 -1.56 -0.05 6.65
CA ILE A 135 -2.51 -1.11 6.22
C ILE A 135 -2.38 -2.41 7.03
N GLN A 136 -1.28 -2.57 7.77
CA GLN A 136 -1.03 -3.71 8.63
C GLN A 136 -1.51 -3.51 10.07
N THR A 137 -2.03 -2.32 10.41
CA THR A 137 -2.30 -1.94 11.81
C THR A 137 -3.78 -1.67 12.03
N GLU A 138 -4.36 -2.32 13.05
CA GLU A 138 -5.79 -2.21 13.37
C GLU A 138 -6.24 -0.76 13.57
N ASN A 139 -5.46 0.07 14.26
CA ASN A 139 -5.83 1.48 14.50
C ASN A 139 -6.16 2.25 13.22
N PHE A 140 -5.48 1.95 12.10
CA PHE A 140 -5.72 2.63 10.84
C PHE A 140 -6.75 1.91 9.96
N MET A 141 -6.87 0.59 10.09
CA MET A 141 -7.70 -0.23 9.20
C MET A 141 -9.05 -0.62 9.79
N HIS A 142 -9.24 -0.63 11.11
CA HIS A 142 -10.44 -1.13 11.78
C HIS A 142 -11.45 -0.02 12.09
N GLN A 143 -11.80 0.77 11.08
CA GLN A 143 -12.73 1.90 11.22
C GLN A 143 -14.20 1.47 11.07
N PHE A 144 -14.44 0.32 10.42
CA PHE A 144 -15.76 -0.29 10.25
C PHE A 144 -15.85 -1.65 10.98
N ILE A 145 -17.06 -2.07 11.36
CA ILE A 145 -17.29 -3.31 12.13
C ILE A 145 -16.71 -4.56 11.44
N PHE A 146 -16.71 -4.59 10.12
CA PHE A 146 -16.23 -5.73 9.32
C PHE A 146 -14.89 -5.49 8.64
N SER A 147 -14.20 -4.42 9.01
CA SER A 147 -12.92 -4.08 8.38
C SER A 147 -11.76 -4.93 8.90
N LYS A 148 -10.77 -5.17 8.05
CA LYS A 148 -9.63 -6.04 8.34
C LYS A 148 -8.32 -5.36 7.94
N SER A 149 -7.28 -5.63 8.73
CA SER A 149 -5.89 -5.33 8.37
C SER A 149 -5.28 -6.54 7.66
N ILE A 150 -4.27 -6.30 6.82
CA ILE A 150 -3.46 -7.37 6.22
C ILE A 150 -2.23 -7.63 7.09
N MET A 151 -1.74 -8.86 7.13
CA MET A 151 -0.43 -9.17 7.69
C MET A 151 0.51 -9.56 6.56
N ILE A 152 1.62 -8.85 6.41
CA ILE A 152 2.64 -9.12 5.39
C ILE A 152 3.86 -9.70 6.09
N SER A 153 4.35 -10.84 5.59
CA SER A 153 5.50 -11.52 6.18
C SER A 153 6.78 -10.68 6.06
N ASP A 154 7.78 -10.92 6.90
CA ASP A 154 9.08 -10.21 6.80
C ASP A 154 9.71 -10.43 5.41
N GLU A 155 9.50 -11.59 4.79
CA GLU A 155 10.15 -11.91 3.51
C GLU A 155 9.44 -11.21 2.36
N ASP A 156 8.11 -11.11 2.43
CA ASP A 156 7.32 -10.29 1.51
C ASP A 156 7.64 -8.80 1.69
N MET A 157 7.90 -8.34 2.92
CA MET A 157 8.32 -6.96 3.17
C MET A 157 9.69 -6.65 2.56
N LYS A 158 10.64 -7.60 2.59
CA LYS A 158 11.92 -7.48 1.87
C LYS A 158 11.72 -7.38 0.36
N MET A 159 10.83 -8.20 -0.20
CA MET A 159 10.50 -8.17 -1.63
C MET A 159 9.88 -6.82 -2.03
N LEU A 160 8.96 -6.28 -1.23
CA LEU A 160 8.35 -4.98 -1.47
C LEU A 160 9.34 -3.82 -1.33
N GLU A 161 10.26 -3.90 -0.37
CA GLU A 161 11.35 -2.92 -0.25
C GLU A 161 12.26 -2.95 -1.48
N TRP A 162 12.70 -4.13 -1.89
CA TRP A 162 13.52 -4.30 -3.10
C TRP A 162 12.80 -3.73 -4.33
N LEU A 163 11.52 -4.04 -4.50
CA LEU A 163 10.70 -3.50 -5.60
C LEU A 163 10.61 -1.97 -5.55
N HIS A 164 10.34 -1.39 -4.38
CA HIS A 164 10.21 0.05 -4.20
C HIS A 164 11.52 0.78 -4.53
N GLU A 165 12.62 0.29 -3.98
CA GLU A 165 13.91 0.97 -4.01
C GLU A 165 14.71 0.70 -5.29
N SER A 166 14.70 -0.53 -5.79
CA SER A 166 15.57 -0.96 -6.89
C SER A 166 14.88 -0.94 -8.25
N ILE A 167 13.54 -1.06 -8.28
CA ILE A 167 12.79 -1.16 -9.54
C ILE A 167 12.01 0.13 -9.79
N ARG A 168 11.16 0.56 -8.85
CA ARG A 168 10.29 1.72 -9.06
C ARG A 168 11.06 3.03 -9.14
N ASN A 169 11.95 3.29 -8.18
CA ASN A 169 12.69 4.57 -8.11
C ASN A 169 13.60 4.77 -9.34
N GLU A 170 14.18 3.69 -9.86
CA GLU A 170 15.05 3.76 -11.04
C GLU A 170 14.28 4.08 -12.34
N TYR A 171 13.02 3.61 -12.45
CA TYR A 171 12.16 3.96 -13.58
C TYR A 171 11.59 5.39 -13.51
N GLU A 172 11.36 5.94 -12.31
CA GLU A 172 10.80 7.28 -12.16
C GLU A 172 11.80 8.37 -12.58
N HIS A 173 13.10 8.12 -12.39
CA HIS A 173 14.15 9.12 -12.65
C HIS A 173 14.79 9.01 -14.04
N PHE A 174 14.27 8.14 -14.93
CA PHE A 174 14.78 7.91 -16.30
C PHE A 174 16.31 7.78 -16.36
N ILE A 175 16.92 7.21 -15.32
CA ILE A 175 18.38 7.14 -15.25
C ILE A 175 18.81 6.03 -16.23
N PRO A 176 19.64 6.33 -17.25
CA PRO A 176 20.12 5.32 -18.17
C PRO A 176 21.16 4.45 -17.45
N LYS A 177 20.71 3.44 -16.71
CA LYS A 177 21.53 2.38 -16.14
C LYS A 177 21.16 1.05 -16.78
N LEU A 178 22.12 0.13 -16.76
CA LEU A 178 21.88 -1.25 -17.16
C LEU A 178 21.24 -1.98 -15.98
N TYR A 179 19.96 -2.35 -16.11
CA TYR A 179 19.22 -3.02 -15.04
C TYR A 179 19.18 -4.52 -15.26
N TRP A 180 19.52 -5.26 -14.21
CA TRP A 180 19.48 -6.71 -14.18
C TRP A 180 18.70 -7.13 -12.96
N ALA A 181 17.58 -7.80 -13.18
CA ALA A 181 16.79 -8.45 -12.15
C ALA A 181 16.35 -9.82 -12.68
N PRO A 182 16.37 -10.87 -11.84
CA PRO A 182 15.79 -12.14 -12.24
C PRO A 182 14.31 -11.98 -12.59
N VAL A 183 13.90 -12.51 -13.74
CA VAL A 183 12.50 -12.47 -14.19
C VAL A 183 11.56 -13.07 -13.16
N TYR A 184 11.99 -14.16 -12.51
CA TYR A 184 11.24 -14.81 -11.45
C TYR A 184 10.93 -13.85 -10.29
N ASP A 185 11.92 -13.09 -9.83
CA ASP A 185 11.75 -12.14 -8.71
C ASP A 185 10.80 -11.00 -9.07
N LEU A 186 10.89 -10.47 -10.30
CA LEU A 186 9.95 -9.48 -10.81
C LEU A 186 8.50 -10.01 -10.82
N LEU A 187 8.32 -11.26 -11.26
CA LEU A 187 7.00 -11.90 -11.29
C LEU A 187 6.48 -12.17 -9.87
N CYS A 188 7.32 -12.62 -8.95
CA CYS A 188 6.94 -12.81 -7.54
C CYS A 188 6.55 -11.49 -6.87
N ALA A 189 7.32 -10.42 -7.09
CA ALA A 189 6.98 -9.09 -6.57
C ALA A 189 5.67 -8.55 -7.16
N THR A 190 5.43 -8.79 -8.46
CA THR A 190 4.17 -8.44 -9.15
C THR A 190 2.99 -9.18 -8.53
N GLN A 191 3.10 -10.49 -8.31
CA GLN A 191 2.06 -11.31 -7.67
C GLN A 191 1.76 -10.84 -6.25
N LEU A 192 2.79 -10.57 -5.46
CA LEU A 192 2.64 -10.07 -4.11
C LEU A 192 1.86 -8.76 -4.08
N CYS A 193 2.21 -7.80 -4.96
CA CYS A 193 1.48 -6.53 -5.08
C CYS A 193 0.01 -6.76 -5.42
N LEU A 194 -0.28 -7.58 -6.45
CA LEU A 194 -1.65 -7.88 -6.86
C LEU A 194 -2.45 -8.58 -5.75
N SER A 195 -1.83 -9.53 -5.03
CA SER A 195 -2.47 -10.25 -3.93
C SER A 195 -2.84 -9.31 -2.77
N VAL A 196 -1.91 -8.46 -2.35
CA VAL A 196 -2.16 -7.45 -1.31
C VAL A 196 -3.24 -6.47 -1.77
N SER A 197 -3.17 -5.97 -3.00
CA SER A 197 -4.18 -5.07 -3.55
C SER A 197 -5.56 -5.69 -3.64
N LYS A 198 -5.66 -6.96 -4.04
CA LYS A 198 -6.94 -7.68 -4.07
C LYS A 198 -7.55 -7.73 -2.67
N PHE A 199 -6.76 -8.09 -1.66
CA PHE A 199 -7.23 -8.08 -0.27
C PHE A 199 -7.72 -6.68 0.14
N LEU A 200 -6.90 -5.64 -0.12
CA LEU A 200 -7.22 -4.26 0.24
C LEU A 200 -8.50 -3.75 -0.41
N LEU A 201 -8.72 -4.06 -1.68
CA LEU A 201 -9.86 -3.56 -2.45
C LEU A 201 -11.15 -4.34 -2.16
N PHE A 202 -11.07 -5.66 -1.99
CA PHE A 202 -12.26 -6.51 -2.00
C PHE A 202 -12.57 -7.21 -0.69
N GLU A 203 -11.58 -7.41 0.18
CA GLU A 203 -11.70 -8.22 1.40
C GLU A 203 -11.53 -7.42 2.70
N SER A 204 -10.84 -6.27 2.63
CA SER A 204 -10.56 -5.43 3.80
C SER A 204 -11.78 -4.74 4.38
N GLY A 205 -12.88 -4.63 3.61
CA GLY A 205 -14.09 -3.91 4.02
C GLY A 205 -13.93 -2.38 4.10
N ASN A 206 -12.82 -1.82 3.60
CA ASN A 206 -12.51 -0.40 3.72
C ASN A 206 -12.72 0.42 2.44
N VAL A 207 -13.12 -0.18 1.32
CA VAL A 207 -13.25 0.52 0.03
C VAL A 207 -14.71 0.67 -0.38
N LEU A 208 -15.09 1.87 -0.80
CA LEU A 208 -16.41 2.19 -1.32
C LEU A 208 -16.33 2.39 -2.84
N PHE A 209 -17.09 1.57 -3.57
CA PHE A 209 -17.14 1.62 -5.03
C PHE A 209 -18.25 2.58 -5.45
N HIS A 210 -17.90 3.68 -6.12
CA HIS A 210 -18.84 4.72 -6.52
C HIS A 210 -19.08 4.75 -8.03
N ALA A 211 -18.04 5.08 -8.80
CA ALA A 211 -18.13 5.24 -10.26
C ALA A 211 -17.76 3.96 -11.03
N LEU A 212 -16.76 3.22 -10.53
CA LEU A 212 -16.34 1.95 -11.07
C LEU A 212 -17.09 0.81 -10.36
N THR A 213 -17.59 -0.17 -11.11
CA THR A 213 -18.24 -1.33 -10.48
C THR A 213 -17.18 -2.20 -9.81
N LYS A 214 -17.54 -2.74 -8.64
CA LYS A 214 -16.66 -3.65 -7.90
C LYS A 214 -16.34 -4.88 -8.75
N GLU A 215 -17.33 -5.35 -9.50
CA GLU A 215 -17.28 -6.57 -10.31
C GLU A 215 -16.31 -6.42 -11.47
N SER A 216 -16.34 -5.31 -12.23
CA SER A 216 -15.44 -5.14 -13.38
C SER A 216 -13.99 -5.07 -12.95
N LEU A 217 -13.70 -4.33 -11.87
CA LEU A 217 -12.34 -4.22 -11.35
C LEU A 217 -11.85 -5.54 -10.76
N HIS A 218 -12.74 -6.28 -10.12
CA HIS A 218 -12.44 -7.61 -9.60
C HIS A 218 -12.11 -8.59 -10.73
N GLU A 219 -12.91 -8.63 -11.80
CA GLU A 219 -12.62 -9.48 -12.97
C GLU A 219 -11.27 -9.13 -13.61
N LEU A 220 -10.98 -7.83 -13.74
CA LEU A 220 -9.74 -7.36 -14.33
C LEU A 220 -8.51 -7.76 -13.49
N ILE A 221 -8.54 -7.56 -12.16
CA ILE A 221 -7.43 -7.98 -11.30
C ILE A 221 -7.26 -9.50 -11.31
N GLU A 222 -8.34 -10.28 -11.34
CA GLU A 222 -8.27 -11.74 -11.41
C GLU A 222 -7.63 -12.23 -12.71
N SER A 223 -7.97 -11.60 -13.84
CA SER A 223 -7.37 -11.93 -15.14
C SER A 223 -5.87 -11.72 -15.11
N VAL A 224 -5.44 -10.51 -14.73
CA VAL A 224 -4.00 -10.17 -14.63
C VAL A 224 -3.29 -11.09 -13.63
N PHE A 225 -3.88 -11.33 -12.47
CA PHE A 225 -3.30 -12.20 -11.44
C PHE A 225 -3.08 -13.63 -11.94
N LYS A 226 -4.06 -14.19 -12.66
CA LYS A 226 -3.97 -15.54 -13.23
C LYS A 226 -2.85 -15.65 -14.26
N GLU A 227 -2.71 -14.67 -15.15
CA GLU A 227 -1.67 -14.65 -16.17
C GLU A 227 -0.27 -14.53 -15.58
N VAL A 228 -0.07 -13.60 -14.63
CA VAL A 228 1.21 -13.47 -13.92
C VAL A 228 1.54 -14.75 -13.14
N THR A 229 0.52 -15.41 -12.55
CA THR A 229 0.68 -16.72 -11.89
C THR A 229 1.19 -17.81 -12.84
N LEU A 230 0.64 -17.87 -14.05
CA LEU A 230 1.09 -18.81 -15.07
C LEU A 230 2.54 -18.56 -15.47
N LEU A 231 2.90 -17.30 -15.73
CA LEU A 231 4.26 -16.91 -16.14
C LEU A 231 5.32 -17.23 -15.07
N SER A 232 5.02 -16.97 -13.80
CA SER A 232 5.94 -17.28 -12.70
C SER A 232 6.22 -18.78 -12.57
N ARG A 233 5.18 -19.62 -12.72
CA ARG A 233 5.34 -21.08 -12.71
C ARG A 233 6.23 -21.57 -13.85
N ASN A 234 6.03 -21.04 -15.05
CA ASN A 234 6.85 -21.38 -16.22
C ASN A 234 8.31 -20.93 -16.03
N SER A 235 8.53 -19.74 -15.49
CA SER A 235 9.87 -19.21 -15.19
C SER A 235 10.60 -20.07 -14.15
N GLN A 236 9.90 -20.54 -13.11
CA GLN A 236 10.48 -21.42 -12.08
C GLN A 236 10.83 -22.82 -12.60
N GLN A 237 10.09 -23.33 -13.58
CA GLN A 237 10.41 -24.61 -14.22
C GLN A 237 11.64 -24.49 -15.10
N ALA A 238 11.73 -23.41 -15.89
CA ALA A 238 12.87 -23.14 -16.76
C ALA A 238 14.20 -23.00 -15.98
N SER A 239 14.17 -22.37 -14.79
CA SER A 239 15.37 -22.21 -13.96
C SER A 239 15.84 -23.50 -13.28
N LYS A 240 14.99 -24.53 -13.19
CA LYS A 240 15.36 -25.85 -12.64
C LYS A 240 15.92 -26.83 -13.69
N SER A 241 15.74 -26.53 -14.98
CA SER A 241 16.19 -27.37 -16.10
C SER A 241 17.59 -27.01 -16.65
N THR A 242 18.18 -25.93 -16.15
CA THR A 242 19.54 -25.45 -16.45
C THR A 242 20.48 -25.72 -15.29
#